data_AF-A0A924CYD9-F1
#
_entry.id   AF-A0A924CYD9-F1
#
_cell.length_a   1.000
_cell.length_b   1.000
_cell.length_c   1.000
_cell.angle_alpha   90.00
_cell.angle_beta   90.00
_cell.angle_gamma   90.00
#
_symmetry.space_group_name_H-M   'P 1'
#
loop_
_entity.id
_entity.type
_entity.pdbx_description
1 polymer ?
#
loop_
_entity_poly.entity_id
_entity_poly.type
_entity_poly.pdbx_seq_one_letter_code
_entity_poly.pdbx_strand_id
1 'polypeptide(L)'
;MSTTFTLDTATSRAHPVPEPLRRLTVPAIAKRKNAEPVVMLTAYTARMAQLLDKHCDMLLVGDSLGQVIYGLDTTVKVTLEMMIAHGAAVVRGSYHSVAVVDMPFGSYEESPQQAFRNAARVMKETGAAAVKLEGGTAMAET
;
A
#
# COMPACT_ATOMS: atom_id res chain seq x y z
N MET A 1 10.91 25.21 -41.84
CA MET A 1 10.76 23.76 -41.73
C MET A 1 10.30 23.44 -40.31
N SER A 2 9.05 23.04 -40.12
CA SER A 2 8.51 22.71 -38.80
C SER A 2 8.94 21.29 -38.43
N THR A 3 9.86 21.14 -37.49
CA THR A 3 10.14 19.86 -36.84
C THR A 3 9.04 19.58 -35.83
N THR A 4 7.94 19.00 -36.30
CA THR A 4 6.94 18.41 -35.41
C THR A 4 7.57 17.21 -34.74
N PHE A 5 7.96 17.35 -33.47
CA PHE A 5 8.38 16.24 -32.63
C PHE A 5 7.16 15.36 -32.35
N THR A 6 7.14 14.16 -32.90
CA THR A 6 6.17 13.13 -32.53
C THR A 6 6.64 12.51 -31.22
N LEU A 7 5.95 12.84 -30.12
CA LEU A 7 6.18 12.14 -28.85
C LEU A 7 5.74 10.69 -29.03
N ASP A 8 6.64 9.73 -28.78
CA ASP A 8 6.30 8.31 -28.74
C ASP A 8 5.36 8.05 -27.56
N THR A 9 4.06 7.96 -27.86
CA THR A 9 3.02 7.67 -26.87
C THR A 9 2.93 6.19 -26.54
N ALA A 10 3.61 5.29 -27.25
CA ALA A 10 3.70 3.88 -26.85
C ALA A 10 4.49 3.71 -25.55
N THR A 11 5.40 4.65 -25.25
CA THR A 11 6.06 4.78 -23.95
C THR A 11 5.40 5.80 -23.03
N SER A 12 4.22 6.33 -23.40
CA SER A 12 3.47 7.26 -22.56
C SER A 12 3.22 6.58 -21.23
N ARG A 13 4.01 6.99 -20.24
CA ARG A 13 3.92 6.46 -18.88
C ARG A 13 2.53 6.70 -18.31
N ALA A 14 1.70 7.59 -18.88
CA ALA A 14 0.35 7.92 -18.43
C ALA A 14 -0.58 6.71 -18.26
N HIS A 15 -0.41 5.66 -19.07
CA HIS A 15 -1.19 4.44 -18.98
C HIS A 15 -0.29 3.21 -19.13
N PRO A 16 0.43 2.79 -18.06
CA PRO A 16 1.18 1.55 -18.11
C PRO A 16 0.18 0.43 -18.31
N VAL A 17 0.31 -0.29 -19.42
CA VAL A 17 -0.46 -1.50 -19.66
C VAL A 17 0.01 -2.51 -18.62
N PRO A 18 -0.87 -3.02 -17.74
CA PRO A 18 -0.49 -4.05 -16.80
C PRO A 18 0.00 -5.25 -17.61
N GLU A 19 1.27 -5.64 -17.44
CA GLU A 19 1.66 -6.99 -17.84
C GLU A 19 0.91 -7.93 -16.89
N PRO A 20 0.12 -8.89 -17.40
CA PRO A 20 -0.76 -9.70 -16.57
C PRO A 20 0.06 -10.66 -15.71
N LEU A 21 0.54 -10.15 -14.58
CA LEU A 21 1.05 -10.95 -13.49
C LEU A 21 -0.12 -11.22 -12.55
N ARG A 22 -0.31 -12.48 -12.20
CA ARG A 22 -1.28 -12.87 -11.17
C ARG A 22 -0.90 -12.17 -9.86
N ARG A 23 -1.87 -11.52 -9.22
CA ARG A 23 -1.66 -10.91 -7.90
C ARG A 23 -1.16 -11.96 -6.90
N LEU A 24 -0.08 -11.64 -6.20
CA LEU A 24 0.45 -12.42 -5.09
C LEU A 24 -0.55 -12.43 -3.93
N THR A 25 -0.47 -13.46 -3.10
CA THR A 25 -1.36 -13.62 -1.95
C THR A 25 -0.56 -13.68 -0.66
N VAL A 26 -1.17 -13.26 0.45
CA VAL A 26 -0.55 -13.34 1.78
C VAL A 26 -0.04 -14.76 2.09
N PRO A 27 -0.78 -15.85 1.81
CA PRO A 27 -0.26 -17.21 1.96
C PRO A 27 0.94 -17.54 1.06
N ALA A 28 1.01 -16.99 -0.16
CA ALA A 28 2.16 -17.21 -1.04
C ALA A 28 3.43 -16.52 -0.50
N ILE A 29 3.28 -15.31 0.06
CA ILE A 29 4.37 -14.63 0.76
C ILE A 29 4.80 -15.42 2.00
N ALA A 30 3.85 -15.87 2.83
CA ALA A 30 4.15 -16.62 4.05
C ALA A 30 4.95 -17.90 3.79
N LYS A 31 4.69 -18.59 2.67
CA LYS A 31 5.43 -19.79 2.26
C LYS A 31 6.91 -19.55 1.95
N ARG A 32 7.33 -18.30 1.72
CA ARG A 32 8.74 -17.94 1.45
C ARG A 32 9.55 -17.70 2.72
N LYS A 33 8.96 -17.83 3.92
CA LYS A 33 9.68 -17.65 5.18
C LYS A 33 10.93 -18.55 5.23
N ASN A 34 12.08 -17.96 5.55
CA ASN A 34 13.39 -18.61 5.57
C ASN A 34 13.88 -19.16 4.21
N ALA A 35 13.27 -18.74 3.11
CA ALA A 35 13.69 -19.06 1.75
C ALA A 35 14.11 -17.77 1.01
N GLU A 36 13.41 -17.41 -0.06
CA GLU A 36 13.73 -16.23 -0.86
C GLU A 36 13.34 -14.92 -0.15
N PRO A 37 14.26 -13.94 -0.02
CA PRO A 37 13.95 -12.62 0.53
C PRO A 37 12.79 -11.94 -0.19
N VAL A 38 11.92 -11.28 0.55
CA VAL A 38 10.74 -10.56 0.03
C VAL A 38 11.06 -9.09 -0.14
N VAL A 39 10.70 -8.51 -1.29
CA VAL A 39 10.87 -7.08 -1.58
C VAL A 39 9.58 -6.33 -1.26
N MET A 40 9.66 -5.38 -0.33
CA MET A 40 8.55 -4.51 0.04
C MET A 40 8.99 -3.06 0.01
N LEU A 41 8.20 -2.21 -0.65
CA LEU A 41 8.39 -0.76 -0.66
C LEU A 41 7.10 -0.04 -0.27
N THR A 42 7.24 1.17 0.25
CA THR A 42 6.08 2.02 0.45
C THR A 42 5.56 2.58 -0.87
N ALA A 43 4.24 2.72 -0.97
CA ALA A 43 3.59 3.39 -2.08
C ALA A 43 2.39 4.17 -1.54
N TYR A 44 2.15 5.36 -2.09
CA TYR A 44 1.09 6.26 -1.60
C TYR A 44 0.15 6.71 -2.71
N THR A 45 0.47 6.46 -3.97
CA THR A 45 -0.39 6.85 -5.11
C THR A 45 -0.52 5.69 -6.09
N ALA A 46 -1.59 5.71 -6.89
CA ALA A 46 -1.77 4.73 -7.97
C ALA A 46 -0.56 4.69 -8.93
N ARG A 47 0.07 5.84 -9.16
CA ARG A 47 1.22 5.99 -10.08
C ARG A 47 2.50 5.40 -9.50
N MET A 48 2.75 5.62 -8.21
CA MET A 48 3.84 4.94 -7.50
C MET A 48 3.64 3.44 -7.53
N ALA A 49 2.42 2.97 -7.23
CA ALA A 49 2.10 1.55 -7.28
C ALA A 49 2.40 0.97 -8.67
N GLN A 50 1.89 1.56 -9.75
CA GLN A 50 2.13 1.09 -11.13
C GLN A 50 3.62 0.98 -11.50
N LEU A 51 4.46 1.89 -11.00
CA LEU A 51 5.90 1.85 -11.26
C LEU A 51 6.61 0.76 -10.45
N LEU A 52 6.17 0.54 -9.22
CA LEU A 52 6.82 -0.37 -8.27
C LEU A 52 6.29 -1.81 -8.35
N ASP A 53 5.07 -2.02 -8.85
CA ASP A 53 4.31 -3.27 -8.76
C ASP A 53 5.04 -4.48 -9.37
N LYS A 54 5.75 -4.30 -10.49
CA LYS A 54 6.55 -5.36 -11.12
C LYS A 54 7.89 -5.65 -10.43
N HIS A 55 8.28 -4.82 -9.47
CA HIS A 55 9.55 -4.87 -8.77
C HIS A 55 9.40 -5.28 -7.29
N CYS A 56 8.17 -5.25 -6.77
CA CYS A 56 7.88 -5.52 -5.36
C CYS A 56 6.97 -6.74 -5.22
N ASP A 57 7.24 -7.56 -4.22
CA ASP A 57 6.32 -8.61 -3.79
C ASP A 57 5.13 -8.01 -3.01
N MET A 58 5.39 -6.93 -2.28
CA MET A 58 4.43 -6.24 -1.42
C MET A 58 4.55 -4.72 -1.54
N LEU A 59 3.43 -4.02 -1.46
CA LEU A 59 3.38 -2.57 -1.37
C LEU A 59 2.73 -2.17 -0.04
N LEU A 60 3.38 -1.26 0.67
CA LEU A 60 2.89 -0.72 1.94
C LEU A 60 2.36 0.70 1.77
N VAL A 61 1.09 0.91 2.05
CA VAL A 61 0.59 2.25 2.35
C VAL A 61 0.83 2.49 3.83
N GLY A 62 1.99 3.08 4.13
CA GLY A 62 2.43 3.34 5.49
C GLY A 62 2.05 4.72 6.00
N ASP A 63 1.89 4.86 7.31
CA ASP A 63 1.66 6.15 7.99
C ASP A 63 2.82 7.16 7.80
N SER A 64 4.00 6.67 7.40
CA SER A 64 5.10 7.46 6.84
C SER A 64 4.67 8.50 5.81
N LEU A 65 3.52 8.32 5.14
CA LEU A 65 2.88 9.33 4.28
C LEU A 65 2.71 10.69 4.98
N GLY A 66 2.55 10.70 6.30
CA GLY A 66 2.41 11.93 7.07
C GLY A 66 3.63 12.83 6.90
N GLN A 67 4.83 12.24 6.97
CA GLN A 67 6.08 12.98 6.80
C GLN A 67 6.38 13.23 5.32
N VAL A 68 6.31 12.19 4.47
CA VAL A 68 6.84 12.28 3.09
C VAL A 68 5.87 12.90 2.07
N ILE A 69 4.56 12.85 2.33
CA ILE A 69 3.54 13.46 1.47
C ILE A 69 3.00 14.75 2.06
N TYR A 70 2.71 14.76 3.37
CA TYR A 70 2.05 15.88 4.03
C TYR A 70 2.99 16.83 4.79
N GLY A 71 4.28 16.51 4.90
CA GLY A 71 5.26 17.36 5.60
C GLY A 71 5.01 17.49 7.10
N LEU A 72 4.30 16.52 7.70
CA LEU A 72 4.11 16.44 9.13
C LEU A 72 5.44 16.13 9.83
N ASP A 73 5.56 16.59 11.06
CA ASP A 73 6.71 16.35 11.95
C ASP A 73 6.78 14.89 12.44
N THR A 74 5.62 14.22 12.55
CA THR A 74 5.47 12.87 13.08
C THR A 74 4.31 12.15 12.39
N THR A 75 4.20 10.82 12.54
CA THR A 75 3.05 10.05 12.01
C THR A 75 1.81 10.07 12.91
N VAL A 76 1.90 10.63 14.12
CA VAL A 76 0.80 10.68 15.11
C VAL A 76 -0.44 11.40 14.59
N LYS A 77 -0.27 12.36 13.68
CA LYS A 77 -1.38 13.16 13.11
C LYS A 77 -2.04 12.50 11.89
N VAL A 78 -1.56 11.33 11.45
CA VAL A 78 -2.14 10.62 10.30
C VAL A 78 -3.47 10.01 10.69
N THR A 79 -4.50 10.24 9.88
CA THR A 79 -5.86 9.75 10.16
C THR A 79 -6.18 8.47 9.40
N LEU A 80 -7.17 7.72 9.87
CA LEU A 80 -7.67 6.53 9.17
C LEU A 80 -8.18 6.88 7.75
N GLU A 81 -8.77 8.05 7.59
CA GLU A 81 -9.26 8.58 6.32
C GLU A 81 -8.11 8.82 5.32
N MET A 82 -6.97 9.36 5.77
CA MET A 82 -5.78 9.48 4.94
C MET A 82 -5.30 8.10 4.47
N MET A 83 -5.23 7.13 5.39
CA MET A 83 -4.81 5.77 5.08
C MET A 83 -5.75 5.10 4.07
N ILE A 84 -7.06 5.26 4.21
CA ILE A 84 -8.07 4.73 3.29
C ILE A 84 -7.94 5.39 1.90
N ALA A 85 -7.81 6.72 1.84
CA ALA A 85 -7.72 7.43 0.57
C ALA A 85 -6.47 7.01 -0.24
N HIS A 86 -5.32 6.96 0.42
CA HIS A 86 -4.07 6.50 -0.20
C HIS A 86 -4.09 4.99 -0.50
N GLY A 87 -4.63 4.18 0.41
CA GLY A 87 -4.84 2.74 0.26
C GLY A 87 -5.63 2.40 -1.00
N ALA A 88 -6.80 3.02 -1.16
CA ALA A 88 -7.66 2.80 -2.32
C ALA A 88 -6.97 3.22 -3.64
N ALA A 89 -6.15 4.28 -3.62
CA ALA A 89 -5.38 4.68 -4.79
C ALA A 89 -4.31 3.65 -5.17
N VAL A 90 -3.56 3.12 -4.20
CA VAL A 90 -2.51 2.11 -4.40
C VAL A 90 -3.09 0.77 -4.84
N VAL A 91 -4.21 0.35 -4.27
CA VAL A 91 -4.87 -0.91 -4.67
C VAL A 91 -5.35 -0.85 -6.13
N ARG A 92 -5.86 0.30 -6.60
CA ARG A 92 -6.23 0.51 -8.01
C ARG A 92 -5.03 0.53 -8.96
N GLY A 93 -3.86 0.90 -8.47
CA GLY A 93 -2.62 1.00 -9.26
C GLY A 93 -1.70 -0.23 -9.20
N SER A 94 -2.03 -1.24 -8.38
CA SER A 94 -1.27 -2.48 -8.25
C SER A 94 -1.99 -3.63 -8.93
N TYR A 95 -1.25 -4.55 -9.54
CA TYR A 95 -1.80 -5.69 -10.27
C TYR A 95 -1.14 -7.00 -9.83
N HIS A 96 0.13 -6.94 -9.43
CA HIS A 96 0.93 -8.08 -8.98
C HIS A 96 1.18 -8.09 -7.46
N SER A 97 1.64 -7.00 -6.86
CA SER A 97 2.08 -6.99 -5.46
C SER A 97 0.92 -7.19 -4.48
N VAL A 98 1.23 -7.72 -3.29
CA VAL A 98 0.30 -7.69 -2.15
C VAL A 98 0.21 -6.26 -1.62
N ALA A 99 -0.96 -5.63 -1.70
CA ALA A 99 -1.21 -4.32 -1.12
C ALA A 99 -1.58 -4.43 0.36
N VAL A 100 -0.84 -3.73 1.22
CA VAL A 100 -1.00 -3.66 2.68
C VAL A 100 -1.21 -2.20 3.09
N VAL A 101 -2.07 -1.95 4.07
CA VAL A 101 -2.36 -0.60 4.59
C VAL A 101 -2.13 -0.54 6.10
N ASP A 102 -1.45 0.50 6.57
CA ASP A 102 -1.29 0.72 8.01
C ASP A 102 -2.61 1.14 8.67
N MET A 103 -2.84 0.62 9.87
CA MET A 103 -3.72 1.25 10.84
C MET A 103 -2.91 2.34 11.57
N PRO A 104 -3.32 3.62 11.48
CA PRO A 104 -2.56 4.72 12.08
C PRO A 104 -2.74 4.76 13.60
N PHE A 105 -1.87 5.52 14.27
CA PHE A 105 -1.93 5.74 15.71
C PHE A 105 -3.33 6.13 16.20
N GLY A 106 -3.76 5.53 17.31
CA GLY A 106 -5.06 5.74 17.95
C GLY A 106 -6.22 4.98 17.30
N SER A 107 -5.99 4.26 16.19
CA SER A 107 -7.05 3.53 15.49
C SER A 107 -7.19 2.07 15.90
N TYR A 108 -6.33 1.53 16.77
CA TYR A 108 -6.36 0.11 17.12
C TYR A 108 -5.96 -0.22 18.55
N GLU A 109 -5.42 0.73 19.29
CA GLU A 109 -4.84 0.57 20.62
C GLU A 109 -5.90 0.53 21.74
N GLU A 110 -7.12 1.02 21.48
CA GLU A 110 -8.17 1.08 22.50
C GLU A 110 -8.69 -0.32 22.88
N SER A 111 -8.90 -1.19 21.89
CA SER A 111 -9.40 -2.56 22.10
C SER A 111 -9.31 -3.40 20.83
N PRO A 112 -9.28 -4.75 20.94
CA PRO A 112 -9.39 -5.65 19.79
C PRO A 112 -10.65 -5.40 18.94
N GLN A 113 -11.75 -4.98 19.56
CA GLN A 113 -12.99 -4.66 18.85
C GLN A 113 -12.86 -3.38 18.04
N GLN A 114 -12.14 -2.37 18.54
CA GLN A 114 -11.84 -1.14 17.78
C GLN A 114 -10.92 -1.46 16.60
N ALA A 115 -9.83 -2.18 16.85
CA ALA A 115 -8.89 -2.63 15.82
C ALA A 115 -9.60 -3.40 14.70
N PHE A 116 -10.43 -4.39 15.05
CA PHE A 116 -11.20 -5.16 14.07
C PHE A 116 -12.14 -4.28 13.24
N ARG A 117 -12.90 -3.38 13.87
CA ARG A 117 -13.81 -2.46 13.15
C ARG A 117 -13.06 -1.60 12.14
N ASN A 118 -11.92 -1.04 12.54
CA ASN A 118 -11.11 -0.18 11.69
C ASN A 118 -10.37 -0.96 10.60
N ALA A 119 -9.84 -2.15 10.89
CA ALA A 119 -9.27 -3.05 9.90
C ALA A 119 -10.30 -3.46 8.83
N ALA A 120 -11.51 -3.86 9.27
CA ALA A 120 -12.60 -4.21 8.35
C ALA A 120 -13.00 -3.02 7.47
N ARG A 121 -13.04 -1.81 8.03
CA ARG A 121 -13.29 -0.58 7.28
C ARG A 121 -12.21 -0.33 6.23
N VAL A 122 -10.93 -0.41 6.61
CA VAL A 122 -9.79 -0.26 5.69
C VAL A 122 -9.88 -1.28 4.56
N MET A 123 -10.06 -2.56 4.87
CA MET A 123 -10.14 -3.61 3.85
C MET A 123 -11.32 -3.39 2.89
N LYS A 124 -12.50 -3.04 3.42
CA LYS A 124 -13.71 -2.81 2.61
C LYS A 124 -13.58 -1.61 1.69
N GLU A 125 -13.04 -0.50 2.18
CA GLU A 125 -12.98 0.76 1.42
C GLU A 125 -11.78 0.82 0.46
N THR A 126 -10.70 0.07 0.73
CA THR A 126 -9.48 0.08 -0.10
C THR A 126 -9.37 -1.13 -1.02
N GLY A 127 -9.84 -2.31 -0.61
CA GLY A 127 -9.54 -3.58 -1.26
C GLY A 127 -8.14 -4.13 -0.94
N ALA A 128 -7.48 -3.65 0.12
CA ALA A 128 -6.19 -4.16 0.58
C ALA A 128 -6.28 -5.62 1.01
N ALA A 129 -5.18 -6.37 0.84
CA ALA A 129 -5.11 -7.79 1.17
C ALA A 129 -4.76 -8.03 2.65
N ALA A 130 -4.16 -7.04 3.31
CA ALA A 130 -3.80 -7.08 4.72
C ALA A 130 -3.75 -5.68 5.32
N VAL A 131 -3.75 -5.61 6.65
CA VAL A 131 -3.44 -4.41 7.42
C VAL A 131 -2.16 -4.62 8.25
N LYS A 132 -1.42 -3.56 8.51
CA LYS A 132 -0.32 -3.53 9.50
C LYS A 132 -0.77 -2.74 10.72
N LEU A 133 -0.43 -3.24 11.91
CA LEU A 133 -0.47 -2.50 13.17
C LEU A 133 0.88 -2.61 13.86
N GLU A 134 1.20 -1.66 14.74
CA GLU A 134 2.45 -1.65 15.49
C GLU A 134 2.21 -1.98 16.95
N GLY A 135 3.00 -2.91 17.47
CA GLY A 135 2.93 -3.33 18.87
C GLY A 135 3.72 -4.59 19.15
N GLY A 136 4.09 -4.77 20.42
CA GLY A 136 4.73 -5.97 20.93
C GLY A 136 3.72 -6.97 21.49
N THR A 137 4.13 -7.67 22.55
CA THR A 137 3.28 -8.63 23.28
C THR A 137 1.96 -8.04 23.77
N ALA A 138 1.92 -6.74 24.08
CA ALA A 138 0.70 -6.04 24.50
C ALA A 138 -0.40 -6.03 23.43
N MET A 139 -0.04 -6.16 22.15
CA MET A 139 -0.99 -6.18 21.04
C MET A 139 -1.28 -7.59 20.53
N ALA A 140 -0.79 -8.64 21.21
CA ALA A 140 -0.92 -10.02 20.72
C ALA A 140 -2.36 -10.54 20.67
N GLU A 141 -3.25 -10.00 21.50
CA GLU A 141 -4.69 -10.35 21.50
C GLU A 141 -5.53 -9.54 20.50
N THR A 142 -4.89 -8.61 19.78
CA THR A 142 -5.53 -7.73 18.78
C THR A 142 -5.46 -8.33 17.39
#